data_AF-A0A822BHD7-F1
#
_entry.id   AF-A0A822BHD7-F1
#
_cell.length_a   1.000
_cell.length_b   1.000
_cell.length_c   1.000
_cell.angle_alpha   90.00
_cell.angle_beta   90.00
_cell.angle_gamma   90.00
#
_symmetry.space_group_name_H-M   'P 1'
#
loop_
_entity.id
_entity.type
_entity.pdbx_description
1 polymer ?
#
loop_
_entity_poly.entity_id
_entity_poly.type
_entity_poly.pdbx_seq_one_letter_code
_entity_poly.pdbx_strand_id
1 'polypeptide(L)'
;IAIETIQNIRTVFQLTKETHFYDQYYQINDTIHRSSIKRAHILGILFSLANAAIYFAIAAFVSYATFLFDKGTVSFENMFMVLNAVLLAARTISDELALFPDYGKAIEAAENIFELLNRKPTIDNESKDGIEITDFTGQLDFQDVYFNYPNRPQSIILRNFKLNIKPGQKVALVGMYNCQSFSLQ
;
A
#
# COMPACT_ATOMS: atom_id res chain seq x y z
N ILE A 1 -15.57 -6.03 0.82
CA ILE A 1 -16.96 -5.95 0.31
C ILE A 1 -17.05 -6.35 -1.16
N ALA A 2 -16.87 -5.49 -2.17
CA ALA A 2 -17.12 -5.90 -3.57
C ALA A 2 -16.34 -7.16 -4.02
N ILE A 3 -15.02 -7.17 -3.83
CA ILE A 3 -14.17 -8.32 -4.18
C ILE A 3 -14.57 -9.57 -3.38
N GLU A 4 -14.79 -9.41 -2.07
CA GLU A 4 -15.18 -10.48 -1.15
C GLU A 4 -16.55 -11.09 -1.48
N THR A 5 -17.54 -10.27 -1.83
CA THR A 5 -18.87 -10.69 -2.26
C THR A 5 -18.81 -11.44 -3.59
N ILE A 6 -17.99 -10.98 -4.54
CA ILE A 6 -17.82 -11.66 -5.84
C ILE A 6 -17.11 -13.01 -5.66
N GLN A 7 -16.03 -13.05 -4.87
CA GLN A 7 -15.30 -14.28 -4.57
C GLN A 7 -16.17 -15.32 -3.88
N ASN A 8 -17.10 -14.90 -3.04
CA ASN A 8 -18.00 -15.78 -2.27
C ASN A 8 -19.46 -15.74 -2.74
N ILE A 9 -19.70 -15.45 -4.03
CA ILE A 9 -21.05 -15.20 -4.56
C ILE A 9 -22.03 -16.36 -4.29
N ARG A 10 -21.55 -17.61 -4.33
CA ARG A 10 -22.36 -18.79 -4.03
C ARG A 10 -22.86 -18.76 -2.58
N THR A 11 -22.02 -18.38 -1.63
CA THR A 11 -22.38 -18.28 -0.21
C THR A 11 -23.35 -17.13 0.02
N VAL A 12 -23.13 -15.99 -0.64
CA VAL A 12 -24.02 -14.83 -0.55
C VAL A 12 -25.43 -15.18 -1.04
N PHE A 13 -25.52 -15.90 -2.17
CA PHE A 13 -26.77 -16.39 -2.73
C PHE A 13 -27.46 -17.42 -1.82
N GLN A 14 -26.70 -18.41 -1.32
CA GLN A 14 -27.23 -19.42 -0.39
C GLN A 14 -27.79 -18.84 0.90
N LEU A 15 -27.23 -17.73 1.37
CA LEU A 15 -27.70 -17.02 2.56
C LEU A 15 -28.76 -15.96 2.25
N THR A 16 -29.07 -15.71 0.97
CA THR A 16 -30.01 -14.68 0.50
C THR A 16 -29.66 -13.30 1.08
N LYS A 17 -28.37 -12.95 1.00
CA LYS A 17 -27.80 -11.70 1.55
C LYS A 17 -27.34 -10.73 0.47
N GLU A 18 -27.75 -10.90 -0.78
CA GLU A 18 -27.39 -10.05 -1.91
C GLU A 18 -27.71 -8.58 -1.63
N THR A 19 -28.93 -8.29 -1.17
CA THR A 19 -29.37 -6.93 -0.83
C THR A 19 -28.53 -6.32 0.29
N HIS A 20 -28.14 -7.12 1.29
CA HIS A 20 -27.33 -6.63 2.40
C HIS A 20 -25.95 -6.14 1.94
N PHE A 21 -25.26 -6.93 1.10
CA PHE A 21 -23.96 -6.53 0.55
C PHE A 21 -24.10 -5.40 -0.47
N TYR A 22 -25.19 -5.37 -1.24
CA TYR A 22 -25.50 -4.27 -2.15
C TYR A 22 -25.68 -2.94 -1.38
N ASP A 23 -26.48 -2.93 -0.32
CA ASP A 23 -26.74 -1.73 0.47
C ASP A 23 -25.47 -1.23 1.16
N GLN A 24 -24.64 -2.13 1.70
CA GLN A 24 -23.34 -1.76 2.26
C GLN A 24 -22.42 -1.13 1.20
N TYR A 25 -22.35 -1.72 0.01
CA TYR A 25 -21.58 -1.16 -1.10
C TYR A 25 -22.12 0.21 -1.52
N TYR A 26 -23.44 0.35 -1.64
CA TYR A 26 -24.11 1.59 -2.01
C TYR A 26 -23.83 2.71 -0.99
N GLN A 27 -23.93 2.44 0.31
CA GLN A 27 -23.68 3.45 1.35
C GLN A 27 -22.24 3.99 1.33
N ILE A 28 -21.26 3.11 1.13
CA ILE A 28 -19.86 3.50 1.00
C ILE A 28 -19.68 4.35 -0.26
N ASN A 29 -20.23 3.91 -1.38
CA ASN A 29 -20.07 4.59 -2.65
C ASN A 29 -20.81 5.95 -2.69
N ASP A 30 -22.00 6.07 -2.10
CA ASP A 30 -22.73 7.34 -2.00
C ASP A 30 -21.94 8.37 -1.18
N THR A 31 -21.32 7.94 -0.08
CA THR A 31 -20.47 8.80 0.75
C THR A 31 -19.26 9.31 -0.04
N ILE A 32 -18.58 8.42 -0.78
CA ILE A 32 -17.46 8.78 -1.65
C ILE A 32 -17.93 9.71 -2.77
N HIS A 33 -19.08 9.42 -3.40
CA HIS A 33 -19.63 10.20 -4.50
C HIS A 33 -19.95 11.64 -4.07
N ARG A 34 -20.64 11.82 -2.94
CA ARG A 34 -20.93 13.15 -2.38
C ARG A 34 -19.67 13.92 -2.04
N SER A 35 -18.67 13.25 -1.44
CA SER A 35 -17.37 13.85 -1.15
C SER A 35 -16.64 14.26 -2.43
N SER A 36 -16.68 13.41 -3.45
CA SER A 36 -16.06 13.65 -4.76
C SER A 36 -16.67 14.86 -5.46
N ILE A 37 -17.99 15.05 -5.41
CA ILE A 37 -18.65 16.23 -5.98
C ILE A 37 -18.19 17.52 -5.28
N LYS A 38 -18.17 17.53 -3.94
CA LYS A 38 -17.68 18.69 -3.18
C LYS A 38 -16.22 19.00 -3.52
N ARG A 39 -15.39 17.97 -3.58
CA ARG A 39 -13.97 18.09 -3.98
C ARG A 39 -13.84 18.62 -5.41
N ALA A 40 -14.65 18.15 -6.34
CA ALA A 40 -14.62 18.61 -7.74
C ALA A 40 -14.90 20.11 -7.85
N HIS A 41 -15.89 20.63 -7.10
CA HIS A 41 -16.14 22.08 -7.07
C HIS A 41 -14.97 22.86 -6.48
N ILE A 42 -14.40 22.40 -5.35
CA ILE A 42 -13.26 23.06 -4.72
C ILE A 42 -12.06 23.10 -5.67
N LEU A 43 -11.72 21.96 -6.28
CA LEU A 43 -10.63 21.86 -7.25
C LEU A 43 -10.90 22.70 -8.51
N GLY A 44 -12.13 22.73 -8.99
CA GLY A 44 -12.51 23.55 -10.14
C GLY A 44 -12.35 25.05 -9.89
N ILE A 45 -12.76 25.54 -8.71
CA ILE A 45 -12.58 26.94 -8.31
C ILE A 45 -11.09 27.26 -8.18
N LEU A 46 -10.32 26.42 -7.49
CA LEU A 46 -8.87 26.60 -7.33
C LEU A 46 -8.16 26.63 -8.69
N PHE A 47 -8.50 25.71 -9.59
CA PHE A 47 -7.93 25.66 -10.93
C PHE A 47 -8.27 26.91 -11.75
N SER A 48 -9.52 27.38 -11.67
CA SER A 48 -9.95 28.59 -12.36
C SER A 48 -9.23 29.83 -11.82
N LEU A 49 -9.09 29.94 -10.50
CA LEU A 49 -8.40 31.04 -9.85
C LEU A 49 -6.91 31.06 -10.16
N ALA A 50 -6.25 29.90 -10.16
CA ALA A 50 -4.85 29.77 -10.54
C ALA A 50 -4.61 30.20 -12.00
N ASN A 51 -5.46 29.75 -12.94
CA ASN A 51 -5.37 30.19 -14.33
C ASN A 51 -5.64 31.69 -14.49
N ALA A 52 -6.65 32.23 -13.80
CA ALA A 52 -6.94 33.65 -13.83
C ALA A 52 -5.74 34.47 -13.36
N ALA A 53 -5.08 34.07 -12.27
CA ALA A 53 -3.89 34.74 -11.75
C ALA A 53 -2.74 34.78 -12.78
N ILE A 54 -2.53 33.70 -13.55
CA ILE A 54 -1.53 33.66 -14.63
C ILE A 54 -1.88 34.69 -15.71
N TYR A 55 -3.13 34.74 -16.18
CA TYR A 55 -3.54 35.70 -17.18
C TYR A 55 -3.45 37.16 -16.68
N PHE A 56 -3.78 37.42 -15.42
CA PHE A 56 -3.60 38.74 -14.82
C PHE A 56 -2.11 39.13 -14.72
N ALA A 57 -1.23 38.19 -14.37
CA ALA A 57 0.21 38.43 -14.34
C ALA A 57 0.76 38.75 -15.74
N ILE A 58 0.32 38.02 -16.77
CA ILE A 58 0.69 38.30 -18.17
C ILE A 58 0.16 39.67 -18.59
N ALA A 59 -1.10 40.01 -18.27
CA ALA A 59 -1.68 41.31 -18.59
C ALA A 59 -0.93 42.46 -17.91
N ALA A 60 -0.54 42.30 -16.64
CA ALA A 60 0.27 43.27 -15.91
C ALA A 60 1.67 43.42 -16.53
N PHE A 61 2.30 42.30 -16.91
CA PHE A 61 3.59 42.30 -17.61
C PHE A 61 3.50 43.07 -18.92
N VAL A 62 2.51 42.76 -19.77
CA VAL A 62 2.32 43.43 -21.07
C VAL A 62 2.02 44.91 -20.89
N SER A 63 1.18 45.28 -19.91
CA SER A 63 0.86 46.69 -19.63
C SER A 63 2.11 47.49 -19.25
N TYR A 64 2.96 46.91 -18.40
CA TYR A 64 4.22 47.54 -18.00
C TYR A 64 5.23 47.56 -19.15
N ALA A 65 5.31 46.48 -19.93
CA ALA A 65 6.18 46.38 -21.09
C ALA A 65 5.84 47.44 -22.15
N THR A 66 4.56 47.65 -22.46
CA THR A 66 4.09 48.71 -23.38
C THR A 66 4.48 50.09 -22.87
N PHE A 67 4.34 50.37 -21.56
CA PHE A 67 4.78 51.63 -20.97
C PHE A 67 6.29 51.87 -21.11
N LEU A 68 7.12 50.83 -21.02
CA LEU A 68 8.57 50.92 -21.23
C LEU A 68 8.94 51.07 -22.72
N PHE A 69 8.14 50.49 -23.60
CA PHE A 69 8.27 50.64 -25.04
C PHE A 69 7.97 52.08 -25.49
N ASP A 70 6.90 52.68 -24.97
CA ASP A 70 6.53 54.08 -25.28
C ASP A 70 7.60 55.08 -24.83
N LYS A 71 8.36 54.74 -23.78
CA LYS A 71 9.51 55.53 -23.31
C LYS A 71 10.80 55.34 -24.14
N GLY A 72 10.78 54.46 -25.14
CA GLY A 72 11.95 54.14 -25.97
C GLY A 72 13.04 53.36 -25.23
N THR A 73 12.76 52.87 -24.02
CA THR A 73 13.74 52.19 -23.16
C THR A 73 13.99 50.73 -23.54
N VAL A 74 13.03 50.07 -24.20
CA VAL A 74 13.10 48.64 -24.52
C VAL A 74 12.53 48.37 -25.93
N SER A 75 13.19 47.50 -26.69
CA SER A 75 12.70 46.99 -28.00
C SER A 75 11.65 45.90 -27.84
N PHE A 76 10.72 45.79 -28.80
CA PHE A 76 9.72 44.71 -28.87
C PHE A 76 10.35 43.31 -28.81
N GLU A 77 11.47 43.12 -29.50
CA GLU A 77 12.21 41.85 -29.53
C GLU A 77 12.62 41.40 -28.13
N ASN A 78 13.21 42.31 -27.34
CA ASN A 78 13.67 42.02 -25.98
C ASN A 78 12.49 41.69 -25.05
N MET A 79 11.35 42.39 -25.19
CA MET A 79 10.17 42.13 -24.38
C MET A 79 9.59 40.74 -24.68
N PHE A 80 9.48 40.39 -25.96
CA PHE A 80 8.98 39.09 -26.39
C PHE A 80 9.91 37.94 -25.97
N MET A 81 11.22 38.13 -26.09
CA MET A 81 12.22 37.17 -25.66
C MET A 81 12.12 36.88 -24.15
N VAL A 82 12.06 37.93 -23.31
CA VAL A 82 11.96 37.78 -21.85
C VAL A 82 10.66 37.09 -21.46
N LEU A 83 9.52 37.49 -22.05
CA LEU A 83 8.23 36.86 -21.77
C LEU A 83 8.25 35.36 -22.07
N ASN A 84 8.72 34.97 -23.26
CA ASN A 84 8.78 33.56 -23.65
C ASN A 84 9.76 32.76 -22.78
N ALA A 85 10.92 33.33 -22.45
CA ALA A 85 11.90 32.66 -21.60
C ALA A 85 11.32 32.36 -20.21
N VAL A 86 10.62 33.33 -19.60
CA VAL A 86 9.99 33.15 -18.29
C VAL A 86 8.83 32.14 -18.35
N LEU A 87 7.97 32.23 -19.36
CA LEU A 87 6.84 31.29 -19.52
C LEU A 87 7.32 29.85 -19.75
N LEU A 88 8.36 29.66 -20.56
CA LEU A 88 8.92 28.34 -20.82
C LEU A 88 9.56 27.76 -19.55
N ALA A 89 10.38 28.55 -18.84
CA ALA A 89 11.01 28.11 -17.59
C ALA A 89 9.96 27.73 -16.53
N ALA A 90 8.93 28.57 -16.35
CA ALA A 90 7.85 28.30 -15.40
C ALA A 90 7.07 27.01 -15.74
N ARG A 91 6.87 26.73 -17.04
CA ARG A 91 6.21 25.50 -17.50
C ARG A 91 7.07 24.27 -17.22
N THR A 92 8.36 24.31 -17.58
CA THR A 92 9.27 23.17 -17.35
C THR A 92 9.35 22.84 -15.85
N ILE A 93 9.48 23.86 -15.00
CA ILE A 93 9.48 23.65 -13.54
C ILE A 93 8.15 23.06 -13.08
N SER A 94 7.01 23.55 -13.58
CA SER A 94 5.69 23.00 -13.23
C SER A 94 5.53 21.53 -13.61
N ASP A 95 6.01 21.14 -14.79
CA ASP A 95 5.94 19.76 -15.29
C ASP A 95 6.84 18.82 -14.45
N GLU A 96 8.04 19.27 -14.06
CA GLU A 96 8.92 18.53 -13.16
C GLU A 96 8.32 18.42 -11.74
N LEU A 97 7.75 19.52 -11.22
CA LEU A 97 7.08 19.57 -9.92
C LEU A 97 5.94 18.54 -9.79
N ALA A 98 5.23 18.26 -10.89
CA ALA A 98 4.17 17.27 -10.93
C ALA A 98 4.66 15.83 -10.66
N LEU A 99 5.94 15.54 -10.90
CA LEU A 99 6.54 14.21 -10.70
C LEU A 99 7.07 13.98 -9.27
N PHE A 100 7.29 15.03 -8.48
CA PHE A 100 7.84 14.91 -7.12
C PHE A 100 7.08 13.96 -6.19
N PRO A 101 5.74 13.94 -6.17
CA PRO A 101 5.01 13.00 -5.31
C PRO A 101 5.32 11.53 -5.62
N ASP A 102 5.60 11.21 -6.89
CA ASP A 102 5.89 9.84 -7.29
C ASP A 102 7.31 9.43 -6.90
N TYR A 103 8.27 10.36 -6.90
CA TYR A 103 9.59 10.11 -6.29
C TYR A 103 9.46 9.78 -4.80
N GLY A 104 8.62 10.51 -4.06
CA GLY A 104 8.36 10.22 -2.65
C GLY A 104 7.81 8.81 -2.43
N LYS A 105 6.80 8.41 -3.22
CA LYS A 105 6.24 7.04 -3.18
C LYS A 105 7.28 5.97 -3.57
N ALA A 106 8.15 6.27 -4.54
CA ALA A 106 9.19 5.33 -4.96
C ALA A 106 10.20 5.06 -3.85
N ILE A 107 10.57 6.09 -3.09
CA ILE A 107 11.44 5.95 -1.90
C ILE A 107 10.73 5.11 -0.83
N GLU A 108 9.48 5.41 -0.50
CA GLU A 108 8.69 4.65 0.47
C GLU A 108 8.55 3.16 0.06
N ALA A 109 8.29 2.90 -1.23
CA ALA A 109 8.23 1.53 -1.74
C ALA A 109 9.59 0.81 -1.63
N ALA A 110 10.69 1.50 -1.94
CA ALA A 110 12.03 0.96 -1.80
C ALA A 110 12.37 0.66 -0.33
N GLU A 111 12.01 1.54 0.61
CA GLU A 111 12.18 1.32 2.05
C GLU A 111 11.49 0.04 2.50
N ASN A 112 10.23 -0.18 2.11
CA ASN A 112 9.50 -1.41 2.43
C ASN A 112 10.18 -2.66 1.85
N ILE A 113 10.69 -2.59 0.62
CA ILE A 113 11.42 -3.72 0.00
C ILE A 113 12.72 -3.98 0.77
N PHE A 114 13.50 -2.94 1.09
CA PHE A 114 14.74 -3.09 1.85
C PHE A 114 14.49 -3.57 3.28
N GLU A 115 13.39 -3.19 3.92
CA GLU A 115 13.00 -3.72 5.22
C GLU A 115 12.78 -5.23 5.15
N LEU A 116 12.06 -5.70 4.12
CA LEU A 116 11.84 -7.14 3.90
C LEU A 116 13.13 -7.89 3.58
N LEU A 117 14.00 -7.32 2.72
CA LEU A 117 15.27 -7.94 2.34
C LEU A 117 16.27 -8.02 3.49
N ASN A 118 16.31 -7.00 4.36
CA ASN A 118 17.23 -6.95 5.50
C ASN A 118 16.68 -7.68 6.74
N ARG A 119 15.44 -8.17 6.69
CA ARG A 119 14.84 -8.92 7.79
C ARG A 119 15.59 -10.24 7.99
N LYS A 120 16.20 -10.41 9.16
CA LYS A 120 16.80 -11.69 9.58
C LYS A 120 15.72 -12.57 10.23
N PRO A 121 15.33 -13.72 9.64
CA PRO A 121 14.38 -14.62 10.26
C PRO A 121 15.02 -15.31 11.48
N THR A 122 14.22 -15.60 12.50
CA THR A 122 14.69 -16.36 13.69
C THR A 122 15.01 -17.82 13.35
N ILE A 123 14.30 -18.38 12.36
CA ILE A 123 14.53 -19.71 11.82
C ILE A 123 15.02 -19.49 10.38
N ASP A 124 16.32 -19.66 10.17
CA ASP A 124 16.96 -19.51 8.87
C ASP A 124 17.01 -20.85 8.16
N ASN A 125 16.25 -20.97 7.05
CA ASN A 125 16.19 -22.17 6.24
C ASN A 125 17.31 -22.27 5.19
N GLU A 126 18.04 -21.19 4.94
CA GLU A 126 19.16 -21.14 4.00
C GLU A 126 20.52 -21.34 4.69
N SER A 127 20.56 -21.20 6.02
CA SER A 127 21.75 -21.50 6.81
C SER A 127 22.17 -22.97 6.64
N LYS A 128 23.48 -23.16 6.44
CA LYS A 128 24.13 -24.48 6.48
C LYS A 128 24.63 -24.84 7.88
N ASP A 129 24.40 -23.96 8.85
CA ASP A 129 24.77 -24.19 10.22
C ASP A 129 23.78 -25.19 10.84
N GLY A 130 24.33 -26.23 11.45
CA GLY A 130 23.53 -27.29 12.05
C GLY A 130 24.26 -28.62 12.01
N ILE A 131 23.61 -29.64 12.56
CA ILE A 131 24.09 -31.01 12.52
C ILE A 131 23.35 -31.69 11.38
N GLU A 132 24.08 -32.04 10.32
CA GLU A 132 23.55 -32.91 9.28
C GLU A 132 23.56 -34.36 9.80
N ILE A 133 22.39 -34.93 10.00
CA ILE A 133 22.24 -36.27 10.56
C ILE A 133 22.38 -37.29 9.42
N THR A 134 23.54 -37.98 9.36
CA THR A 134 23.82 -38.98 8.31
C THR A 134 23.14 -40.33 8.54
N ASP A 135 23.00 -40.76 9.80
CA ASP A 135 22.30 -41.98 10.21
C ASP A 135 21.12 -41.63 11.11
N PHE A 136 19.94 -41.49 10.50
CA PHE A 136 18.71 -41.19 11.21
C PHE A 136 17.95 -42.49 11.56
N THR A 137 17.89 -42.82 12.85
CA THR A 137 17.20 -44.03 13.36
C THR A 137 15.67 -43.88 13.40
N GLY A 138 15.13 -42.67 13.27
CA GLY A 138 13.68 -42.43 13.28
C GLY A 138 13.03 -42.41 14.67
N GLN A 139 13.82 -42.33 15.75
CA GLN A 139 13.27 -42.14 17.10
C GLN A 139 12.92 -40.66 17.32
N LEU A 140 11.68 -40.38 17.71
CA LEU A 140 11.22 -39.02 18.03
C LEU A 140 10.79 -38.96 19.50
N ASP A 141 11.24 -37.92 20.20
CA ASP A 141 10.92 -37.71 21.61
C ASP A 141 10.58 -36.24 21.86
N PHE A 142 9.32 -35.99 22.20
CA PHE A 142 8.83 -34.67 22.59
C PHE A 142 8.79 -34.63 24.11
N GLN A 143 9.52 -33.70 24.72
CA GLN A 143 9.58 -33.53 26.18
C GLN A 143 9.18 -32.11 26.58
N ASP A 144 8.22 -32.00 27.50
CA ASP A 144 7.77 -30.76 28.14
C ASP A 144 7.51 -29.62 27.12
N VAL A 145 6.87 -29.94 25.99
CA VAL A 145 6.66 -28.98 24.90
C VAL A 145 5.53 -28.01 25.24
N TYR A 146 5.83 -26.71 25.15
CA TYR A 146 4.87 -25.62 25.23
C TYR A 146 4.86 -24.84 23.91
N PHE A 147 3.67 -24.60 23.37
CA PHE A 147 3.55 -23.91 22.09
C PHE A 147 2.32 -23.01 22.05
N ASN A 148 2.48 -21.82 21.48
CA ASN A 148 1.45 -20.86 21.13
C ASN A 148 1.76 -20.25 19.76
N TYR A 149 0.72 -20.00 18.97
CA TYR A 149 0.90 -19.29 17.70
C TYR A 149 1.25 -17.82 17.98
N PRO A 150 2.25 -17.22 17.29
CA PRO A 150 2.64 -15.83 17.50
C PRO A 150 1.48 -14.83 17.33
N ASN A 151 0.55 -15.11 16.41
CA ASN A 151 -0.63 -14.28 16.15
C ASN A 151 -1.70 -14.38 17.26
N ARG A 152 -1.58 -15.35 18.18
CA ARG A 152 -2.52 -15.60 19.29
C ARG A 152 -1.76 -15.98 20.57
N PRO A 153 -0.93 -15.08 21.13
CA PRO A 153 0.01 -15.43 22.20
C PRO A 153 -0.69 -15.85 23.50
N GLN A 154 -1.92 -15.37 23.74
CA GLN A 154 -2.70 -15.70 24.94
C GLN A 154 -3.32 -17.11 24.91
N SER A 155 -3.40 -17.73 23.73
CA SER A 155 -3.96 -19.08 23.58
C SER A 155 -2.81 -20.08 23.54
N ILE A 156 -2.60 -20.79 24.65
CA ILE A 156 -1.60 -21.86 24.71
C ILE A 156 -2.21 -23.12 24.11
N ILE A 157 -1.59 -23.62 23.04
CA ILE A 157 -2.02 -24.76 22.23
C ILE A 157 -1.49 -26.06 22.83
N LEU A 158 -0.16 -26.17 22.97
CA LEU A 158 0.48 -27.30 23.65
C LEU A 158 0.85 -26.87 25.06
N ARG A 159 0.39 -27.63 26.06
CA ARG A 159 0.73 -27.44 27.48
C ARG A 159 1.39 -28.71 27.98
N ASN A 160 2.69 -28.64 28.25
CA ASN A 160 3.46 -29.77 28.78
C ASN A 160 3.25 -31.06 27.96
N PHE A 161 3.36 -30.96 26.62
CA PHE A 161 3.15 -32.11 25.76
C PHE A 161 4.35 -33.06 25.79
N LYS A 162 4.09 -34.35 26.02
CA LYS A 162 5.09 -35.42 26.06
C LYS A 162 4.67 -36.58 25.17
N LEU A 163 5.54 -36.99 24.26
CA LEU A 163 5.28 -38.11 23.36
C LEU A 163 6.59 -38.77 22.92
N ASN A 164 6.66 -40.08 23.06
CA ASN A 164 7.79 -40.88 22.60
C ASN A 164 7.34 -41.81 21.46
N ILE A 165 8.05 -41.77 20.34
CA ILE A 165 7.76 -42.59 19.14
C ILE A 165 9.01 -43.40 18.81
N LYS A 166 8.87 -44.72 18.81
CA LYS A 166 9.97 -45.64 18.49
C LYS A 166 10.17 -45.78 16.98
N PRO A 167 11.38 -46.15 16.52
CA PRO A 167 11.63 -46.46 15.11
C PRO A 167 10.63 -47.45 14.52
N GLY A 168 10.02 -47.10 13.38
CA GLY A 168 9.03 -47.92 12.68
C GLY A 168 7.63 -47.96 13.32
N GLN A 169 7.42 -47.31 14.47
CA GLN A 169 6.12 -47.24 15.13
C GLN A 169 5.21 -46.23 14.42
N LYS A 170 3.96 -46.65 14.15
CA LYS A 170 2.91 -45.74 13.67
C LYS A 170 2.08 -45.28 14.87
N VAL A 171 1.97 -43.98 15.06
CA VAL A 171 1.15 -43.36 16.11
C VAL A 171 0.10 -42.50 15.43
N ALA A 172 -1.16 -42.62 15.88
CA ALA A 172 -2.25 -41.77 15.45
C ALA A 172 -2.60 -40.81 16.59
N LEU A 173 -2.54 -39.50 16.30
CA LEU A 173 -3.01 -38.47 17.21
C LEU A 173 -4.50 -38.25 16.96
N VAL A 174 -5.33 -38.73 17.90
CA VAL A 174 -6.78 -38.52 17.88
C VAL A 174 -7.16 -37.42 18.87
N GLY A 175 -8.12 -36.60 18.49
CA GLY A 175 -8.64 -35.55 19.34
C GLY A 175 -9.97 -35.01 18.81
N MET A 176 -10.70 -34.28 19.65
CA MET A 176 -11.94 -33.60 19.25
C MET A 176 -11.64 -32.55 18.17
N TYR A 177 -12.63 -32.07 17.43
CA TYR A 177 -12.46 -31.13 16.29
C TYR A 177 -11.64 -29.85 16.58
N ASN A 178 -11.43 -29.48 17.85
CA ASN A 178 -10.59 -28.36 18.28
C ASN A 178 -9.27 -28.81 18.96
N CYS A 179 -8.99 -30.11 19.00
CA CYS A 179 -7.76 -30.67 19.52
C CYS A 179 -6.73 -30.62 18.40
N GLN A 180 -5.70 -29.81 18.60
CA GLN A 180 -4.80 -29.28 17.58
C GLN A 180 -3.72 -30.28 17.16
N SER A 181 -4.11 -31.53 16.87
CA SER A 181 -3.23 -32.58 16.35
C SER A 181 -2.45 -32.15 15.09
N PHE A 182 -2.98 -31.19 14.34
CA PHE A 182 -2.32 -30.56 13.17
C PHE A 182 -1.10 -29.69 13.51
N SER A 183 -0.94 -29.18 14.73
CA SER A 183 0.21 -28.30 15.08
C SER A 183 1.51 -29.08 15.32
N LEU A 184 1.45 -30.41 15.25
CA LEU A 184 2.57 -31.33 15.42
C LEU A 184 3.02 -31.97 14.08
N GLN A 185 2.30 -31.73 12.98
CA GLN A 185 2.73 -32.07 11.62
C GLN A 185 3.66 -30.98 11.08
#